data_AF-A0A2G2ZLV0-F1
#
_entry.id   AF-A0A2G2ZLV0-F1
#
_cell.length_a   1.000
_cell.length_b   1.000
_cell.length_c   1.000
_cell.angle_alpha   90.00
_cell.angle_beta   90.00
_cell.angle_gamma   90.00
#
_symmetry.space_group_name_H-M   'P 1'
#
loop_
_entity.id
_entity.type
_entity.pdbx_description
1 polymer ?
#
loop_
_entity_poly.entity_id
_entity_poly.type
_entity_poly.pdbx_seq_one_letter_code
_entity_poly.pdbx_strand_id
1 'polypeptide(L)'
;MEEATFLTKYGSKVYIIHRRDEFRASKIMRNRVMSNSKIEIIWNSVVIEAYGEKTVDGLKVKNVVNGEVTDLSVAGLFFAIGHEPATKFLDGQLVLDDERYIVTEPGTTKTSVRGVFAAGDVQDKKYRQAITAAGSGSHTDLHFVFWSLLVPFNEGEL
;
A
#
# COMPACT_ATOMS: atom_id res chain seq x y z
N MET A 1 5.74 8.36 3.23
CA MET A 1 6.84 9.36 3.48
C MET A 1 8.20 8.74 3.21
N GLU A 2 8.40 7.46 3.52
CA GLU A 2 9.60 6.73 3.11
C GLU A 2 9.82 6.73 1.60
N GLU A 3 8.73 6.63 0.83
CA GLU A 3 8.74 6.66 -0.63
C GLU A 3 9.34 7.96 -1.17
N ALA A 4 8.95 9.11 -0.62
CA ALA A 4 9.49 10.40 -1.03
C ALA A 4 11.00 10.50 -0.77
N THR A 5 11.46 10.06 0.42
CA THR A 5 12.90 10.00 0.72
C THR A 5 13.63 9.03 -0.21
N PHE A 6 13.03 7.88 -0.54
CA PHE A 6 13.61 6.93 -1.48
C PHE A 6 13.77 7.52 -2.88
N LEU A 7 12.75 8.23 -3.38
CA LEU A 7 12.77 8.88 -4.70
C LEU A 7 13.87 9.95 -4.82
N THR A 8 14.30 10.60 -3.73
CA THR A 8 15.40 11.59 -3.77
C THR A 8 16.75 11.01 -4.19
N LYS A 9 16.90 9.68 -4.18
CA LYS A 9 18.08 8.99 -4.71
C LYS A 9 18.17 9.08 -6.24
N TYR A 10 17.04 9.25 -6.92
CA TYR A 10 16.94 9.24 -8.39
C TYR A 10 16.53 10.60 -8.95
N GLY A 11 15.57 11.28 -8.30
CA GLY A 11 15.07 12.57 -8.73
C GLY A 11 16.04 13.73 -8.43
N SER A 12 16.03 14.73 -9.32
CA SER A 12 16.66 16.02 -9.07
C SER A 12 15.94 16.80 -7.96
N LYS A 13 14.59 16.72 -7.95
CA LYS A 13 13.71 17.31 -6.94
C LYS A 13 12.46 16.42 -6.76
N VAL A 14 11.96 16.34 -5.54
CA VAL A 14 10.78 15.54 -5.18
C VAL A 14 9.74 16.45 -4.53
N TYR A 15 8.55 16.52 -5.11
CA TYR A 15 7.43 17.25 -4.53
C TYR A 15 6.52 16.29 -3.78
N ILE A 16 6.20 16.61 -2.53
CA ILE A 16 5.16 15.92 -1.75
C ILE A 16 3.92 16.79 -1.78
N ILE A 17 2.90 16.35 -2.53
CA ILE A 17 1.59 17.00 -2.55
C ILE A 17 0.75 16.37 -1.44
N HIS A 18 0.33 17.16 -0.46
CA HIS A 18 -0.46 16.68 0.66
C HIS A 18 -1.74 17.48 0.84
N ARG A 19 -2.87 16.78 1.01
CA ARG A 19 -4.20 17.38 1.05
C ARG A 19 -4.54 18.13 2.36
N ARG A 20 -3.66 18.08 3.36
CA ARG A 20 -3.82 18.76 4.67
C ARG A 20 -2.59 19.63 4.93
N ASP A 21 -2.58 20.31 6.06
CA ASP A 21 -1.48 21.11 6.58
C ASP A 21 -0.54 20.33 7.53
N GLU A 22 -0.91 19.09 7.89
CA GLU A 22 -0.09 18.23 8.74
C GLU A 22 0.04 16.79 8.21
N PHE A 23 1.20 16.17 8.46
CA PHE A 23 1.39 14.74 8.22
C PHE A 23 0.94 13.91 9.44
N ARG A 24 0.32 12.76 9.16
CA ARG A 24 0.05 11.69 10.15
C ARG A 24 1.29 10.89 10.55
N ALA A 25 2.42 11.10 9.87
CA ALA A 25 3.64 10.34 10.07
C ALA A 25 4.34 10.69 11.40
N SER A 26 5.17 9.76 11.88
CA SER A 26 5.94 9.96 13.12
C SER A 26 6.85 11.20 13.06
N LYS A 27 7.17 11.78 14.22
CA LYS A 27 8.01 12.99 14.32
C LYS A 27 9.37 12.81 13.63
N ILE A 28 9.98 11.64 13.77
CA ILE A 28 11.28 11.33 13.15
C ILE A 28 11.18 11.34 11.63
N MET A 29 10.12 10.74 11.06
CA MET A 29 9.92 10.75 9.62
C MET A 29 9.67 12.16 9.09
N ARG A 30 8.84 12.95 9.78
CA ARG A 30 8.60 14.35 9.44
C ARG A 30 9.91 15.14 9.38
N ASN A 31 10.74 15.00 10.40
CA ASN A 31 12.03 15.68 10.46
C ASN A 31 12.94 15.27 9.29
N ARG A 32 13.02 13.97 8.95
CA ARG A 32 13.85 13.49 7.82
C ARG A 32 13.43 14.08 6.48
N VAL A 33 12.12 14.21 6.27
CA VAL A 33 11.57 14.80 5.04
C VAL A 33 11.86 16.30 5.00
N MET A 34 11.58 17.01 6.10
CA MET A 34 11.81 18.46 6.22
C MET A 34 13.29 18.85 6.14
N SER A 35 14.21 17.98 6.57
CA SER A 35 15.66 18.23 6.50
C SER A 35 16.28 17.97 5.12
N ASN A 36 15.54 17.40 4.17
CA ASN A 36 16.07 17.02 2.87
C ASN A 36 15.88 18.16 1.85
N SER A 37 16.98 18.75 1.39
CA SER A 37 16.97 19.88 0.45
C SER A 37 16.39 19.56 -0.93
N LYS A 38 16.29 18.28 -1.31
CA LYS A 38 15.65 17.85 -2.56
C LYS A 38 14.14 17.73 -2.45
N ILE A 39 13.57 17.79 -1.24
CA ILE A 39 12.14 17.62 -1.02
C ILE A 39 11.48 18.97 -0.80
N GLU A 40 10.41 19.22 -1.54
CA GLU A 40 9.51 20.34 -1.31
C GLU A 40 8.10 19.82 -1.02
N ILE A 41 7.43 20.41 -0.03
CA ILE A 41 6.09 19.99 0.37
C ILE A 41 5.08 21.05 -0.07
N ILE A 42 4.09 20.61 -0.84
CA ILE A 42 2.96 21.43 -1.27
C ILE A 42 1.76 21.02 -0.40
N TRP A 43 1.51 21.83 0.62
CA TRP A 43 0.44 21.61 1.59
C TRP A 43 -0.94 21.98 1.04
N ASN A 44 -1.97 21.48 1.72
CA ASN A 44 -3.37 21.78 1.41
C ASN A 44 -3.71 21.65 -0.07
N SER A 45 -3.13 20.66 -0.75
CA SER A 45 -3.17 20.58 -2.21
C SER A 45 -3.51 19.19 -2.70
N VAL A 46 -4.18 19.14 -3.85
CA VAL A 46 -4.59 17.91 -4.55
C VAL A 46 -4.26 18.01 -6.03
N VAL A 47 -3.85 16.89 -6.62
CA VAL A 47 -3.69 16.80 -8.08
C VAL A 47 -5.08 16.70 -8.71
N ILE A 48 -5.39 17.59 -9.66
CA ILE A 48 -6.67 17.58 -10.39
C ILE A 48 -6.52 17.12 -11.84
N GLU A 49 -5.31 17.21 -12.39
CA GLU A 49 -5.00 16.80 -13.76
C GLU A 49 -3.53 16.38 -13.84
N ALA A 50 -3.26 15.29 -14.55
CA ALA A 50 -1.92 14.92 -14.98
C ALA A 50 -1.90 14.95 -16.50
N TYR A 51 -0.91 15.62 -17.09
CA TYR A 51 -0.85 15.82 -18.52
C TYR A 51 0.52 15.44 -19.09
N GLY A 52 0.53 15.13 -20.38
CA GLY A 52 1.69 14.72 -21.16
C GLY A 52 1.31 13.73 -22.24
N GLU A 53 2.16 13.55 -23.25
CA GLU A 53 1.84 12.69 -24.40
C GLU A 53 2.16 11.21 -24.15
N LYS A 54 3.44 10.89 -23.97
CA LYS A 54 3.93 9.51 -23.75
C LYS A 54 4.31 9.28 -22.29
N THR A 55 4.71 10.34 -21.62
CA THR A 55 5.12 10.38 -20.22
C THR A 55 4.42 11.54 -19.54
N VAL A 56 4.45 11.58 -18.21
CA VAL A 56 3.96 12.74 -17.47
C VAL A 56 4.92 13.89 -17.73
N ASP A 57 4.40 15.03 -18.17
CA ASP A 57 5.17 16.27 -18.39
C ASP A 57 4.86 17.30 -17.29
N GLY A 58 3.68 17.20 -16.67
CA GLY A 58 3.31 18.02 -15.54
C GLY A 58 1.96 17.66 -14.91
N LEU A 59 1.63 18.38 -13.85
CA LEU A 59 0.44 18.23 -13.05
C LEU A 59 -0.23 19.58 -12.84
N LYS A 60 -1.56 19.60 -12.84
CA LYS A 60 -2.31 20.72 -12.24
C LYS A 60 -2.63 20.38 -10.80
N VAL A 61 -2.21 21.27 -9.90
CA VAL A 61 -2.34 21.12 -8.46
C VAL A 61 -3.27 22.19 -7.95
N LYS A 62 -4.37 21.79 -7.32
CA LYS A 62 -5.33 22.69 -6.71
C LYS A 62 -5.11 22.76 -5.21
N ASN A 63 -4.91 23.95 -4.68
CA ASN A 63 -4.96 24.18 -3.26
C ASN A 63 -6.42 24.22 -2.77
N VAL A 64 -6.75 23.37 -1.81
CA VAL A 64 -8.13 23.16 -1.33
C VAL A 64 -8.61 24.24 -0.36
N VAL A 65 -7.70 25.08 0.15
CA VAL A 65 -8.02 26.17 1.09
C VAL A 65 -8.33 27.46 0.34
N ASN A 66 -7.46 27.87 -0.60
CA ASN A 66 -7.64 29.12 -1.35
C ASN A 66 -8.27 28.91 -2.74
N GLY A 67 -8.37 27.67 -3.22
CA GLY A 67 -8.94 27.33 -4.53
C GLY A 67 -8.00 27.54 -5.72
N GLU A 68 -6.79 28.03 -5.50
CA GLU A 68 -5.79 28.32 -6.53
C GLU A 68 -5.35 27.04 -7.24
N VAL A 69 -5.19 27.13 -8.56
CA VAL A 69 -4.67 26.03 -9.39
C VAL A 69 -3.32 26.46 -9.94
N THR A 70 -2.29 25.68 -9.62
CA THR A 70 -0.93 25.89 -10.09
C THR A 70 -0.52 24.78 -11.05
N ASP A 71 0.33 25.15 -12.00
CA ASP A 71 0.96 24.21 -12.91
C ASP A 71 2.31 23.77 -12.35
N LEU A 72 2.55 22.46 -12.30
CA LEU A 72 3.75 21.86 -11.74
C LEU A 72 4.39 20.92 -12.77
N SER A 73 5.48 21.37 -13.39
CA SER A 73 6.25 20.53 -14.31
C SER A 73 7.02 19.44 -13.56
N VAL A 74 6.69 18.19 -13.86
CA VAL A 74 7.29 16.99 -13.27
C VAL A 74 7.27 15.86 -14.29
N ALA A 75 8.32 15.03 -14.29
CA ALA A 75 8.44 13.90 -15.21
C ALA A 75 7.78 12.60 -14.70
N GLY A 76 7.19 12.62 -13.50
CA GLY A 76 6.65 11.42 -12.87
C GLY A 76 5.73 11.72 -11.69
N LEU A 77 4.74 10.83 -11.50
CA LEU A 77 3.75 10.89 -10.44
C LEU A 77 3.69 9.54 -9.73
N PHE A 78 3.80 9.54 -8.40
CA PHE A 78 3.72 8.35 -7.56
C PHE A 78 2.65 8.53 -6.50
N PHE A 79 1.70 7.60 -6.43
CA PHE A 79 0.66 7.61 -5.39
C PHE A 79 1.14 6.87 -4.15
N ALA A 80 1.17 7.58 -3.01
CA ALA A 80 1.54 7.02 -1.71
C ALA A 80 0.44 7.30 -0.66
N ILE A 81 -0.81 6.95 -0.98
CA ILE A 81 -2.01 7.25 -0.19
C ILE A 81 -2.46 6.10 0.74
N GLY A 82 -1.75 4.97 0.72
CA GLY A 82 -2.13 3.74 1.41
C GLY A 82 -2.69 2.69 0.44
N HIS A 83 -2.90 1.49 0.95
CA HIS A 83 -3.42 0.35 0.19
C HIS A 83 -4.69 -0.17 0.86
N GLU A 84 -5.70 -0.49 0.06
CA GLU A 84 -6.91 -1.17 0.54
C GLU A 84 -6.83 -2.64 0.11
N PRO A 85 -6.67 -3.59 1.05
CA PRO A 85 -6.67 -5.02 0.71
C PRO A 85 -8.07 -5.45 0.23
N ALA A 86 -8.10 -6.38 -0.72
CA ALA A 86 -9.33 -6.87 -1.36
C ALA A 86 -10.11 -7.86 -0.47
N THR A 87 -10.40 -7.49 0.78
CA THR A 87 -11.04 -8.36 1.79
C THR A 87 -12.53 -8.12 1.99
N LYS A 88 -13.12 -7.17 1.25
CA LYS A 88 -14.55 -6.79 1.39
C LYS A 88 -15.53 -7.95 1.21
N PHE A 89 -15.20 -8.91 0.34
CA PHE A 89 -16.07 -10.06 0.08
C PHE A 89 -16.14 -11.07 1.24
N LEU A 90 -15.20 -10.99 2.19
CA LEU A 90 -15.15 -11.92 3.32
C LEU A 90 -16.25 -11.64 4.36
N ASP A 91 -16.80 -10.43 4.39
CA ASP A 91 -17.93 -10.05 5.25
C ASP A 91 -17.80 -10.51 6.72
N GLY A 92 -16.60 -10.34 7.30
CA GLY A 92 -16.31 -10.71 8.68
C GLY A 92 -16.07 -12.20 8.96
N GLN A 93 -16.04 -13.05 7.93
CA GLN A 93 -15.77 -14.48 8.09
C GLN A 93 -14.33 -14.79 8.54
N LEU A 94 -13.38 -13.88 8.27
CA LEU A 94 -11.99 -13.99 8.72
C LEU A 94 -11.64 -12.84 9.65
N VAL A 95 -10.73 -13.10 10.60
CA VAL A 95 -10.12 -12.07 11.43
C VAL A 95 -9.25 -11.18 10.54
N LEU A 96 -9.55 -9.88 10.56
CA LEU A 96 -8.77 -8.86 9.88
C LEU A 96 -8.12 -7.93 10.92
N ASP A 97 -7.00 -7.31 10.57
CA ASP A 97 -6.42 -6.24 11.38
C ASP A 97 -7.17 -4.90 11.19
N ASP A 98 -6.76 -3.87 11.92
CA ASP A 98 -7.36 -2.53 11.86
C ASP A 98 -7.27 -1.88 10.46
N GLU A 99 -6.37 -2.37 9.60
CA GLU A 99 -6.16 -1.93 8.22
C GLU A 99 -6.82 -2.87 7.20
N ARG A 100 -7.61 -3.85 7.67
CA ARG A 100 -8.37 -4.86 6.90
C ARG A 100 -7.53 -5.93 6.20
N TYR A 101 -6.27 -6.13 6.59
CA TYR A 101 -5.47 -7.25 6.12
C TYR A 101 -5.87 -8.53 6.84
N ILE A 102 -5.81 -9.68 6.16
CA ILE A 102 -6.11 -10.97 6.79
C ILE A 102 -5.02 -11.29 7.81
N VAL A 103 -5.43 -11.58 9.04
CA VAL A 103 -4.50 -12.01 10.09
C VAL A 103 -4.15 -13.47 9.87
N THR A 104 -2.86 -13.74 9.71
CA THR A 104 -2.29 -15.09 9.63
C THR A 104 -1.45 -15.41 10.86
N GLU A 105 -1.34 -16.69 11.23
CA GLU A 105 -0.41 -17.09 12.30
C GLU A 105 1.04 -16.77 11.86
N PRO A 106 1.84 -16.08 12.70
CA PRO A 106 3.18 -15.63 12.31
C PRO A 106 4.06 -16.76 11.77
N GLY A 107 4.64 -16.56 10.59
CA GLY A 107 5.48 -17.56 9.92
C GLY A 107 4.71 -18.66 9.19
N THR A 108 3.38 -18.53 9.07
CA THR A 108 2.51 -19.45 8.32
C THR A 108 1.56 -18.69 7.40
N THR A 109 0.67 -19.42 6.72
CA THR A 109 -0.44 -18.85 5.90
C THR A 109 -1.82 -19.17 6.45
N LYS A 110 -1.90 -19.76 7.66
CA LYS A 110 -3.16 -20.16 8.28
C LYS A 110 -3.92 -18.94 8.77
N THR A 111 -5.21 -18.88 8.47
CA THR A 111 -6.11 -17.81 8.93
C THR A 111 -6.86 -18.23 10.20
N SER A 112 -7.76 -17.38 10.68
CA SER A 112 -8.66 -17.69 11.80
C SER A 112 -9.63 -18.84 11.53
N VAL A 113 -9.89 -19.18 10.26
CA VAL A 113 -10.79 -20.28 9.89
C VAL A 113 -9.97 -21.47 9.44
N ARG A 114 -10.23 -22.60 10.09
CA ARG A 114 -9.65 -23.90 9.79
C ARG A 114 -9.92 -24.26 8.31
N GLY A 115 -8.86 -24.55 7.55
CA GLY A 115 -8.94 -24.89 6.12
C GLY A 115 -8.94 -23.69 5.17
N VAL A 116 -8.89 -22.46 5.69
CA VAL A 116 -8.73 -21.24 4.90
C VAL A 116 -7.33 -20.66 5.10
N PHE A 117 -6.66 -20.36 4.00
CA PHE A 117 -5.29 -19.85 3.96
C PHE A 117 -5.23 -18.54 3.18
N ALA A 118 -4.24 -17.69 3.49
CA ALA A 118 -4.03 -16.42 2.81
C ALA A 118 -2.58 -16.23 2.36
N ALA A 119 -2.39 -15.69 1.16
CA ALA A 119 -1.10 -15.40 0.56
C ALA A 119 -1.10 -14.05 -0.16
N GLY A 120 0.08 -13.48 -0.33
CA GLY A 120 0.30 -12.22 -1.03
C GLY A 120 -0.12 -11.00 -0.23
N ASP A 121 -0.32 -9.90 -0.94
CA ASP A 121 -0.55 -8.57 -0.36
C ASP A 121 -1.78 -8.50 0.55
N VAL A 122 -2.75 -9.41 0.42
CA VAL A 122 -3.95 -9.44 1.29
C VAL A 122 -3.63 -9.71 2.77
N GLN A 123 -2.46 -10.30 3.04
CA GLN A 123 -1.92 -10.55 4.39
C GLN A 123 -0.53 -9.92 4.63
N ASP A 124 0.12 -9.37 3.59
CA ASP A 124 1.42 -8.70 3.70
C ASP A 124 1.28 -7.18 3.47
N LYS A 125 1.18 -6.42 4.57
CA LYS A 125 1.21 -4.96 4.52
C LYS A 125 2.61 -4.33 4.49
N LYS A 126 3.66 -5.14 4.66
CA LYS A 126 5.02 -4.64 4.87
C LYS A 126 5.85 -4.63 3.60
N TYR A 127 5.89 -5.75 2.86
CA TYR A 127 6.78 -5.87 1.71
C TYR A 127 6.07 -5.57 0.40
N ARG A 128 4.91 -6.20 0.15
CA ARG A 128 4.09 -5.97 -1.07
C ARG A 128 4.92 -6.06 -2.34
N GLN A 129 5.70 -7.14 -2.46
CA GLN A 129 6.54 -7.41 -3.62
C GLN A 129 6.04 -8.66 -4.34
N ALA A 130 6.13 -8.68 -5.66
CA ALA A 130 5.74 -9.87 -6.45
C ALA A 130 6.47 -11.15 -5.98
N ILE A 131 7.75 -11.04 -5.60
CA ILE A 131 8.53 -12.18 -5.15
C ILE A 131 8.11 -12.67 -3.75
N THR A 132 7.76 -11.76 -2.83
CA THR A 132 7.27 -12.17 -1.50
C THR A 132 5.87 -12.78 -1.61
N ALA A 133 5.03 -12.24 -2.49
CA ALA A 133 3.73 -12.80 -2.80
C ALA A 133 3.85 -14.22 -3.39
N ALA A 134 4.71 -14.42 -4.38
CA ALA A 134 4.98 -15.73 -4.98
C ALA A 134 5.44 -16.75 -3.92
N GLY A 135 6.38 -16.36 -3.06
CA GLY A 135 6.85 -17.23 -1.97
C GLY A 135 5.74 -17.62 -0.99
N SER A 136 4.90 -16.66 -0.58
CA SER A 136 3.75 -16.94 0.31
C SER A 136 2.68 -17.81 -0.36
N GLY A 137 2.55 -17.72 -1.69
CA GLY A 137 1.68 -18.59 -2.49
C GLY A 137 2.14 -20.04 -2.43
N SER A 138 3.42 -20.30 -2.69
CA SER A 138 3.99 -21.65 -2.56
C SER A 138 3.86 -22.21 -1.14
N HIS A 139 4.03 -21.36 -0.13
CA HIS A 139 3.84 -21.76 1.27
C HIS A 139 2.39 -22.14 1.58
N THR A 140 1.44 -21.39 1.02
CA THR A 140 0.00 -21.68 1.14
C THR A 140 -0.38 -22.99 0.49
N ASP A 141 0.13 -23.24 -0.72
CA ASP A 141 -0.12 -24.49 -1.43
C ASP A 141 0.37 -25.70 -0.61
N LEU A 142 1.59 -25.64 -0.08
CA LEU A 142 2.11 -26.69 0.80
C LEU A 142 1.24 -26.89 2.05
N HIS A 143 0.84 -25.81 2.72
CA HIS A 143 -0.06 -25.91 3.87
C HIS A 143 -1.41 -26.52 3.53
N PHE A 144 -1.98 -26.17 2.38
CA PHE A 144 -3.22 -26.77 1.91
C PHE A 144 -3.05 -28.26 1.59
N VAL A 145 -1.94 -28.65 0.95
CA VAL A 145 -1.65 -30.07 0.66
C VAL A 145 -1.56 -30.87 1.96
N PHE A 146 -0.74 -30.44 2.93
CA PHE A 146 -0.64 -31.11 4.23
C PHE A 146 -1.98 -31.16 4.97
N TRP A 147 -2.74 -30.08 4.89
CA TRP A 147 -4.08 -30.00 5.46
C TRP A 147 -5.02 -31.07 4.87
N SER A 148 -5.08 -31.13 3.55
CA SER A 148 -5.96 -32.06 2.82
C SER A 148 -5.64 -33.52 3.10
N LEU A 149 -4.37 -33.85 3.34
CA LEU A 149 -3.94 -35.22 3.67
C LEU A 149 -4.28 -35.63 5.11
N LEU A 150 -4.44 -34.67 6.02
CA LEU A 150 -4.68 -34.91 7.44
C LEU A 150 -6.15 -34.81 7.85
N VAL A 151 -7.00 -34.23 6.99
CA VAL A 151 -8.44 -34.15 7.23
C VAL A 151 -9.11 -35.36 6.56
N PRO A 152 -9.70 -36.30 7.32
CA PRO A 152 -10.47 -37.39 6.73
C PRO A 152 -11.67 -36.81 5.97
N PHE A 153 -11.88 -37.26 4.73
CA PHE A 153 -13.06 -36.93 3.94
C PHE A 153 -14.28 -37.58 4.61
N ASN A 154 -15.06 -36.80 5.36
CA ASN A 154 -16.37 -37.25 5.83
C ASN A 154 -17.38 -36.94 4.73
N GLU A 155 -17.83 -37.97 3.99
CA GLU A 155 -18.82 -37.87 2.90
C GLU A 155 -20.25 -37.48 3.37
N GLY A 156 -20.42 -36.91 4.57
CA GLY A 156 -21.71 -36.83 5.27
C GLY A 156 -22.31 -35.43 5.50
N GLU A 157 -21.67 -34.34 5.07
CA GLU A 157 -22.19 -32.97 5.30
C GLU A 157 -22.18 -32.13 4.01
N LEU A 158 -22.98 -32.54 3.03
CA LEU A 158 -23.47 -31.70 1.93
C LEU A 158 -25.00 -31.73 1.89
#